data_AF-A0A0R3L228-F1
#
_entry.id   AF-A0A0R3L228-F1
#
_cell.length_a   1.000
_cell.length_b   1.000
_cell.length_c   1.000
_cell.angle_alpha   90.00
_cell.angle_beta   90.00
_cell.angle_gamma   90.00
#
_symmetry.space_group_name_H-M   'P 1'
#
loop_
_entity.id
_entity.type
_entity.pdbx_description
1 polymer ?
#
loop_
_entity_poly.entity_id
_entity_poly.type
_entity_poly.pdbx_seq_one_letter_code
_entity_poly.pdbx_strand_id
1 'polypeptide(L)'
;MDIIRLCAWGYAALLGFVILTGYIPAFIDANDMIFGLFRRTWYADGLHLVSALWAAAGAMTSRRASELFFQLFGVFYFADGMLGLLTGSGYLDFGILINGVLNLPLSTRFFANAPHLALGGVAILIGYLLAPRTRTAVHA
;
A
#
# COMPACT_ATOMS: atom_id res chain seq x y z
N MET A 1 16.20 -6.76 -16.72
CA MET A 1 15.79 -6.63 -15.30
C MET A 1 14.72 -7.68 -15.04
N ASP A 2 14.74 -8.37 -13.90
CA ASP A 2 13.74 -9.43 -13.61
C ASP A 2 12.34 -8.82 -13.37
N ILE A 3 11.29 -9.59 -13.66
CA ILE A 3 9.89 -9.12 -13.56
C ILE A 3 9.51 -8.71 -12.14
N ILE A 4 10.03 -9.40 -11.11
CA ILE A 4 9.73 -9.07 -9.71
C ILE A 4 10.34 -7.71 -9.34
N ARG A 5 11.57 -7.43 -9.78
CA ARG A 5 12.20 -6.12 -9.61
C ARG A 5 11.48 -5.02 -10.41
N LEU A 6 10.97 -5.33 -11.60
CA LEU A 6 10.16 -4.38 -12.37
C LEU A 6 8.85 -4.04 -11.65
N CYS A 7 8.15 -5.04 -11.11
CA CYS A 7 6.98 -4.81 -10.27
C CYS A 7 7.32 -3.94 -9.06
N ALA A 8 8.48 -4.18 -8.41
CA ALA A 8 8.90 -3.40 -7.25
C ALA A 8 9.16 -1.93 -7.59
N TRP A 9 9.74 -1.64 -8.76
CA TRP A 9 9.80 -0.28 -9.28
C TRP A 9 8.42 0.32 -9.55
N GLY A 10 7.50 -0.48 -10.11
CA GLY A 10 6.11 -0.07 -10.29
C GLY A 10 5.44 0.33 -8.97
N TYR A 11 5.65 -0.45 -7.91
CA TYR A 11 5.14 -0.12 -6.56
C TYR A 11 5.82 1.12 -5.98
N ALA A 12 7.13 1.30 -6.15
CA ALA A 12 7.81 2.51 -5.72
C ALA A 12 7.22 3.76 -6.39
N ALA A 13 6.99 3.71 -7.71
CA ALA A 13 6.38 4.80 -8.46
C ALA A 13 4.93 5.05 -8.03
N LEU A 14 4.15 3.98 -7.83
CA LEU A 14 2.74 4.07 -7.43
C LEU A 14 2.56 4.66 -6.03
N LEU A 15 3.38 4.24 -5.06
CA LEU A 15 3.39 4.80 -3.71
C LEU A 15 3.87 6.26 -3.71
N GLY A 16 4.86 6.59 -4.54
CA GLY A 16 5.24 7.98 -4.79
C GLY A 16 4.09 8.81 -5.37
N PHE A 17 3.32 8.25 -6.30
CA PHE A 17 2.14 8.90 -6.86
C PHE A 17 1.05 9.12 -5.81
N VAL A 18 0.82 8.18 -4.88
CA VAL A 18 -0.11 8.36 -3.76
C VAL A 18 0.25 9.59 -2.94
N ILE A 19 1.53 9.77 -2.58
CA ILE A 19 2.01 10.97 -1.87
C ILE A 19 1.68 12.23 -2.68
N LEU A 20 1.97 12.22 -3.99
CA LEU A 20 1.70 13.38 -4.86
C LEU A 20 0.23 13.79 -4.88
N THR A 21 -0.72 12.86 -4.69
CA THR A 21 -2.15 13.22 -4.62
C THR A 21 -2.46 14.19 -3.47
N GLY A 22 -1.71 14.15 -2.37
CA GLY A 22 -1.84 15.08 -1.23
C GLY A 22 -1.33 16.50 -1.50
N TYR A 23 -0.73 16.74 -2.67
CA TYR A 23 -0.20 18.04 -3.08
C TYR A 23 -0.86 18.62 -4.33
N ILE A 24 -1.87 17.93 -4.89
CA ILE A 24 -2.63 18.40 -6.05
C ILE A 24 -3.89 19.12 -5.54
N PRO A 25 -4.01 20.46 -5.67
CA PRO A 25 -5.13 21.21 -5.09
C PRO A 25 -6.51 20.74 -5.54
N ALA A 26 -6.64 20.24 -6.78
CA ALA A 26 -7.89 19.73 -7.33
C ALA A 26 -8.44 18.48 -6.60
N PHE A 27 -7.60 17.80 -5.80
CA PHE A 27 -7.99 16.59 -5.06
C PHE A 27 -8.28 16.88 -3.59
N ILE A 28 -8.07 18.11 -3.13
CA ILE A 28 -8.12 18.48 -1.70
C ILE A 28 -9.35 19.34 -1.46
N ASP A 29 -10.18 18.94 -0.50
CA ASP A 29 -11.35 19.70 -0.12
C ASP A 29 -11.04 20.78 0.95
N ALA A 30 -12.07 21.55 1.32
CA ALA A 30 -11.95 22.61 2.33
C ALA A 30 -11.61 22.09 3.75
N ASN A 31 -11.79 20.80 4.02
CA ASN A 31 -11.47 20.15 5.28
C ASN A 31 -10.09 19.49 5.25
N ASP A 32 -9.31 19.73 4.20
CA ASP A 32 -7.97 19.17 4.02
C ASP A 32 -8.00 17.62 3.95
N MET A 33 -9.05 17.12 3.28
CA MET A 33 -9.24 15.72 2.91
C MET A 33 -8.94 15.51 1.42
N ILE A 34 -8.19 14.46 1.11
CA ILE A 34 -7.91 14.02 -0.26
C ILE A 34 -9.10 13.18 -0.73
N PHE A 35 -9.73 13.59 -1.82
CA PHE A 35 -10.98 13.02 -2.38
C PHE A 35 -12.14 12.93 -1.39
N GLY A 36 -12.12 13.73 -0.30
CA GLY A 36 -13.11 13.65 0.79
C GLY A 36 -13.01 12.36 1.64
N LEU A 37 -11.96 11.55 1.48
CA LEU A 37 -11.82 10.24 2.13
C LEU A 37 -10.59 10.15 3.04
N PHE A 38 -9.46 10.74 2.64
CA PHE A 38 -8.18 10.58 3.35
C PHE A 38 -7.73 11.88 3.98
N ARG A 39 -7.51 11.91 5.29
CA ARG A 39 -6.94 13.10 5.94
C ARG A 39 -5.51 13.28 5.46
N ARG A 40 -5.18 14.48 4.97
CA ARG A 40 -3.80 14.80 4.61
C ARG A 40 -2.95 14.93 5.87
N THR A 41 -2.04 14.00 6.09
CA THR A 41 -1.14 14.00 7.25
C THR A 41 0.29 13.63 6.86
N TRP A 42 1.26 14.28 7.50
CA TRP A 42 2.67 14.05 7.23
C TRP A 42 3.11 12.62 7.55
N TYR A 43 2.48 11.97 8.54
CA TYR A 43 2.84 10.60 8.92
C TYR A 43 2.29 9.56 7.94
N ALA A 44 1.12 9.81 7.34
CA ALA A 44 0.62 8.98 6.24
C ALA A 44 1.57 9.08 5.04
N ASP A 45 1.98 10.29 4.65
CA ASP A 45 2.97 10.49 3.58
C ASP A 45 4.30 9.81 3.91
N GLY A 46 4.76 9.92 5.17
CA GLY A 46 5.96 9.26 5.67
C GLY A 46 5.92 7.73 5.51
N LEU A 47 4.79 7.10 5.85
CA LEU A 47 4.62 5.65 5.69
C LEU A 47 4.69 5.23 4.21
N HIS A 48 4.04 5.98 3.31
CA HIS A 48 4.10 5.73 1.87
C HIS A 48 5.53 5.92 1.34
N LEU A 49 6.24 6.95 1.81
CA LEU A 49 7.60 7.24 1.39
C LEU A 49 8.57 6.12 1.81
N VAL A 50 8.50 5.69 3.07
CA VAL A 50 9.32 4.56 3.56
C VAL A 50 9.02 3.30 2.75
N SER A 51 7.74 3.03 2.46
CA SER A 51 7.33 1.88 1.64
C SER A 51 7.85 1.98 0.21
N ALA A 52 7.79 3.17 -0.41
CA ALA A 52 8.29 3.42 -1.76
C ALA A 52 9.81 3.24 -1.84
N LEU A 53 10.54 3.77 -0.86
CA LEU A 53 11.99 3.61 -0.74
C LEU A 53 12.38 2.16 -0.50
N TRP A 54 11.61 1.41 0.30
CA TRP A 54 11.85 -0.02 0.51
C TRP A 54 11.65 -0.82 -0.79
N ALA A 55 10.57 -0.54 -1.53
CA ALA A 55 10.32 -1.15 -2.84
C ALA A 55 11.46 -0.86 -3.83
N ALA A 56 11.87 0.40 -3.93
CA ALA A 56 12.99 0.84 -4.78
C ALA A 56 14.31 0.19 -4.36
N ALA A 57 14.63 0.17 -3.06
CA ALA A 57 15.83 -0.48 -2.55
C ALA A 57 15.85 -1.98 -2.86
N GLY A 58 14.72 -2.68 -2.71
CA GLY A 58 14.57 -4.06 -3.14
C GLY A 58 14.84 -4.20 -4.65
N ALA A 59 14.21 -3.36 -5.45
CA ALA A 59 14.37 -3.34 -6.90
C ALA A 59 15.80 -3.03 -7.36
N MET A 60 16.57 -2.22 -6.63
CA MET A 60 17.98 -1.92 -6.92
C MET A 60 18.92 -3.05 -6.52
N THR A 61 18.67 -3.68 -5.36
CA THR A 61 19.60 -4.62 -4.75
C THR A 61 19.46 -6.04 -5.31
N SER A 62 18.29 -6.66 -5.19
CA SER A 62 18.12 -8.06 -5.58
C SER A 62 16.66 -8.46 -5.76
N ARG A 63 16.45 -9.49 -6.58
CA ARG A 63 15.14 -10.13 -6.75
C ARG A 63 14.57 -10.65 -5.42
N ARG A 64 15.41 -11.24 -4.56
CA ARG A 64 14.99 -11.76 -3.25
C ARG A 64 14.50 -10.64 -2.33
N ALA A 65 15.15 -9.47 -2.36
CA ALA A 65 14.71 -8.31 -1.61
C ALA A 65 13.36 -7.78 -2.11
N SER A 66 13.16 -7.68 -3.44
CA SER A 66 11.85 -7.35 -4.01
C SER A 66 10.76 -8.35 -3.64
N GLU A 67 11.06 -9.65 -3.66
CA GLU A 67 10.12 -10.70 -3.25
C GLU A 67 9.73 -10.55 -1.77
N LEU A 68 10.70 -10.31 -0.89
CA LEU A 68 10.45 -10.08 0.54
C LEU A 68 9.59 -8.83 0.77
N PHE A 69 9.84 -7.75 0.04
CA PHE A 69 8.99 -6.56 0.05
C PHE A 69 7.54 -6.94 -0.24
N PHE A 70 7.27 -7.64 -1.35
CA PHE A 70 5.91 -8.02 -1.74
C PHE A 70 5.21 -8.93 -0.71
N GLN A 71 5.96 -9.87 -0.12
CA GLN A 71 5.43 -10.79 0.88
C GLN A 71 5.03 -10.07 2.16
N LEU A 72 5.86 -9.14 2.65
CA LEU A 72 5.61 -8.42 3.89
C LEU A 72 4.65 -7.25 3.68
N PHE A 73 4.96 -6.35 2.74
CA PHE A 73 4.10 -5.22 2.40
C PHE A 73 2.69 -5.73 2.05
N GLY A 74 2.57 -6.74 1.19
CA GLY A 74 1.27 -7.25 0.77
C GLY A 74 0.40 -7.72 1.92
N VAL A 75 0.95 -8.52 2.83
CA VAL A 75 0.20 -9.03 4.00
C VAL A 75 -0.20 -7.90 4.93
N PHE A 76 0.73 -7.00 5.29
CA PHE A 76 0.41 -5.91 6.21
C PHE A 76 -0.63 -4.96 5.58
N TYR A 77 -0.40 -4.51 4.36
CA TYR A 77 -1.29 -3.56 3.69
C TYR A 77 -2.70 -4.14 3.45
N PHE A 78 -2.80 -5.42 3.08
CA PHE A 78 -4.09 -6.09 2.92
C PHE A 78 -4.82 -6.26 4.26
N ALA A 79 -4.12 -6.72 5.30
CA ALA A 79 -4.69 -6.91 6.63
C ALA A 79 -5.17 -5.57 7.23
N ASP A 80 -4.47 -4.48 6.94
CA ASP A 80 -4.86 -3.14 7.35
C ASP A 80 -6.17 -2.70 6.69
N GLY A 81 -6.29 -2.87 5.37
CA GLY A 81 -7.54 -2.62 4.65
C GLY A 81 -8.70 -3.49 5.13
N MET A 82 -8.44 -4.75 5.48
CA MET A 82 -9.45 -5.64 6.08
C MET A 82 -9.89 -5.14 7.46
N LEU A 83 -8.95 -4.72 8.30
CA LEU A 83 -9.27 -4.15 9.60
C LEU A 83 -10.12 -2.89 9.43
N GLY A 84 -9.68 -1.94 8.60
CA GLY A 84 -10.42 -0.70 8.37
C GLY A 84 -11.79 -0.91 7.72
N LEU A 85 -11.97 -1.94 6.88
CA LEU A 85 -13.28 -2.29 6.34
C LEU A 85 -14.23 -2.75 7.47
N LEU A 86 -13.73 -3.56 8.41
CA LEU A 86 -14.53 -4.11 9.51
C LEU A 86 -14.79 -3.08 10.61
N THR A 87 -13.81 -2.24 10.94
CA THR A 87 -13.83 -1.38 12.14
C THR A 87 -13.89 0.12 11.84
N GLY A 88 -13.68 0.52 10.59
CA GLY A 88 -13.48 1.93 10.21
C GLY A 88 -12.10 2.50 10.53
N SER A 89 -11.19 1.70 11.10
CA SER A 89 -9.86 2.16 11.53
C SER A 89 -8.75 1.18 11.13
N GLY A 90 -7.70 1.68 10.49
CA GLY A 90 -6.47 0.95 10.20
C GLY A 90 -5.52 0.88 11.40
N TYR A 91 -4.50 0.05 11.31
CA TYR A 91 -3.39 0.01 12.28
C TYR A 91 -2.10 0.61 11.71
N LEU A 92 -1.94 0.67 10.39
CA LEU A 92 -0.75 1.24 9.74
C LEU A 92 -0.60 2.75 10.00
N ASP A 93 -1.72 3.44 10.16
CA ASP A 93 -1.80 4.84 10.56
C ASP A 93 -2.02 5.02 12.08
N PHE A 94 -1.92 3.93 12.84
CA PHE A 94 -2.29 3.84 14.27
C PHE A 94 -3.76 4.19 14.56
N GLY A 95 -4.63 4.25 13.55
CA GLY A 95 -6.01 4.70 13.68
C GLY A 95 -6.81 3.91 14.70
N ILE A 96 -6.64 2.59 14.77
CA ILE A 96 -7.33 1.72 15.72
C ILE A 96 -6.89 1.99 17.17
N LEU A 97 -5.65 2.42 17.39
CA LEU A 97 -5.13 2.73 18.72
C LEU A 97 -5.55 4.14 19.18
N ILE A 98 -5.64 5.08 18.24
CA ILE A 98 -5.95 6.49 18.52
C ILE A 98 -7.46 6.71 18.60
N ASN A 99 -8.21 6.14 17.66
CA ASN A 99 -9.63 6.41 17.44
C ASN A 99 -10.55 5.25 17.84
N GLY A 100 -10.00 4.04 18.06
CA GLY A 100 -10.80 2.85 18.32
C GLY A 100 -11.63 2.41 17.11
N VAL A 101 -12.74 1.72 17.36
CA VAL A 101 -13.68 1.30 16.31
C VAL A 101 -14.60 2.48 15.96
N LEU A 102 -14.66 2.84 14.68
CA LEU A 102 -15.46 3.95 14.18
C LEU A 102 -16.77 3.47 13.54
N ASN A 103 -17.87 4.12 13.90
CA ASN A 103 -19.17 3.88 13.29
C ASN A 103 -19.32 4.72 12.00
N LEU A 104 -18.66 4.28 10.93
CA LEU A 104 -18.71 4.90 9.61
C LEU A 104 -19.68 4.15 8.66
N PRO A 105 -20.33 4.86 7.72
CA PRO A 105 -21.08 4.21 6.65
C PRO A 105 -20.24 3.15 5.95
N LEU A 106 -20.86 2.02 5.57
CA LEU A 106 -20.16 0.91 4.91
C LEU A 106 -19.48 1.38 3.60
N SER A 107 -20.11 2.29 2.86
CA SER A 107 -19.54 2.90 1.66
C SER A 107 -18.23 3.63 1.95
N THR A 108 -18.19 4.45 3.00
CA THR A 108 -16.97 5.16 3.44
C THR A 108 -15.87 4.17 3.80
N ARG A 109 -16.19 3.14 4.61
CA ARG A 109 -15.23 2.10 4.98
C ARG A 109 -14.72 1.35 3.76
N PHE A 110 -15.59 1.03 2.81
CA PHE A 110 -15.20 0.34 1.59
C PHE A 110 -14.24 1.17 0.73
N PHE A 111 -14.62 2.41 0.39
CA PHE A 111 -13.80 3.24 -0.49
C PHE A 111 -12.50 3.73 0.16
N ALA A 112 -12.50 4.00 1.47
CA ALA A 112 -11.29 4.36 2.20
C ALA A 112 -10.29 3.19 2.26
N ASN A 113 -10.76 1.93 2.30
CA ASN A 113 -9.89 0.76 2.42
C ASN A 113 -9.62 0.03 1.10
N ALA A 114 -10.35 0.34 0.03
CA ALA A 114 -10.16 -0.27 -1.28
C ALA A 114 -8.72 -0.15 -1.81
N PRO A 115 -8.01 0.99 -1.68
CA PRO A 115 -6.60 1.07 -2.08
C PRO A 115 -5.71 0.10 -1.31
N HIS A 116 -5.92 -0.05 0.00
CA HIS A 116 -5.13 -0.96 0.84
C HIS A 116 -5.37 -2.43 0.46
N LEU A 117 -6.65 -2.80 0.26
CA LEU A 117 -7.03 -4.14 -0.19
C LEU A 117 -6.49 -4.45 -1.59
N ALA A 118 -6.59 -3.51 -2.53
CA ALA A 118 -6.12 -3.70 -3.91
C ALA A 118 -4.58 -3.82 -3.96
N LEU A 119 -3.87 -2.85 -3.38
CA LEU A 119 -2.41 -2.82 -3.38
C LEU A 119 -1.82 -3.99 -2.59
N GLY A 120 -2.40 -4.29 -1.42
CA GLY A 120 -1.99 -5.41 -0.59
C GLY A 120 -2.26 -6.75 -1.28
N GLY A 121 -3.44 -6.92 -1.86
CA GLY A 121 -3.84 -8.15 -2.55
C GLY A 121 -2.95 -8.43 -3.77
N VAL A 122 -2.71 -7.43 -4.62
CA VAL A 122 -1.80 -7.58 -5.78
C VAL A 122 -0.38 -7.89 -5.31
N ALA A 123 0.11 -7.27 -4.22
CA ALA A 123 1.43 -7.56 -3.68
C ALA A 123 1.52 -9.00 -3.15
N ILE A 124 0.50 -9.52 -2.47
CA ILE A 124 0.42 -10.93 -2.06
C ILE A 124 0.50 -11.85 -3.28
N LEU A 125 -0.26 -11.58 -4.34
CA LEU A 125 -0.23 -12.38 -5.58
C LEU A 125 1.18 -12.35 -6.20
N ILE A 126 1.85 -11.20 -6.22
CA ILE A 126 3.21 -11.09 -6.73
C ILE A 126 4.19 -11.90 -5.86
N GLY A 127 4.17 -11.68 -4.54
CA GLY A 127 5.12 -12.25 -3.58
C GLY A 127 4.99 -13.76 -3.37
N TYR A 128 3.76 -14.29 -3.37
CA TYR A 128 3.48 -15.70 -3.05
C TYR A 128 3.10 -16.56 -4.25
N LEU A 129 2.67 -15.97 -5.38
CA LEU A 129 2.30 -16.74 -6.57
C LEU A 129 3.22 -16.48 -7.77
N LEU A 130 3.48 -15.22 -8.14
CA LEU A 130 4.30 -14.91 -9.31
C LEU A 130 5.79 -15.16 -9.06
N ALA A 131 6.30 -14.75 -7.89
CA ALA A 131 7.71 -14.88 -7.57
C ALA A 131 8.17 -16.35 -7.50
N PRO A 132 7.45 -17.31 -6.90
CA PRO A 132 7.88 -18.72 -6.96
C PRO A 132 7.88 -19.28 -8.39
N ARG A 133 6.87 -18.96 -9.20
CA ARG A 133 6.71 -19.50 -10.58
C ARG A 133 7.77 -19.00 -11.56
N THR A 134 8.18 -17.74 -11.41
CA THR A 134 9.22 -17.18 -12.29
C THR A 134 10.63 -17.62 -11.88
N ARG A 135 10.80 -18.17 -10.68
CA ARG A 135 12.06 -18.81 -10.26
C ARG A 135 12.24 -20.17 -10.91
N THR A 136 11.18 -20.99 -10.96
CA THR A 136 11.23 -22.32 -11.58
C THR A 136 11.41 -22.26 -13.10
N ALA A 137 10.82 -21.27 -13.77
CA ALA A 137 10.97 -21.11 -15.23
C ALA A 137 12.39 -20.72 -15.69
N VAL A 138 13.21 -20.12 -14.83
CA VAL A 138 14.61 -19.74 -15.17
C VAL A 138 15.57 -20.94 -15.07
N HIS A 139 15.14 -22.03 -14.42
CA HIS A 139 15.95 -23.23 -14.20
C HIS A 139 15.45 -24.46 -14.99
N ALA A 140 14.49 -24.28 -15.89
CA ALA A 140 13.99 -25.29 -16.84
C ALA A 140 14.56 -25.03 -18.23
#